data_AF-A0A560HBG7-F1
#
_entry.id   AF-A0A560HBG7-F1
#
_cell.length_a   1.000
_cell.length_b   1.000
_cell.length_c   1.000
_cell.angle_alpha   90.00
_cell.angle_beta   90.00
_cell.angle_gamma   90.00
#
_symmetry.space_group_name_H-M   'P 1'
#
loop_
_entity.id
_entity.type
_entity.pdbx_description
1 polymer ?
#
loop_
_entity_poly.entity_id
_entity_poly.type
_entity_poly.pdbx_seq_one_letter_code
_entity_poly.pdbx_strand_id
1 'polypeptide(L)'
;MKLHPWHIDLLSTAEGAVAAAFPSPRFVRLIRQDLLGQAISLLRARQTGSYHSHIQEEKPATYDANAIDGIIRDLSRNRARWDMYFARIGVIPLLVTYEELCTDTFGVLTRIATFMGETVHHKDLVGMLPIRKQANSQSWEWRERYVRERGDINYLDRM
;
A
#
# COMPACT_ATOMS: atom_id res chain seq x y z
N MET A 1 -9.71 9.44 6.32
CA MET A 1 -8.34 9.63 6.82
C MET A 1 -7.48 8.43 6.46
N LYS A 2 -6.23 8.62 6.02
CA LYS A 2 -5.29 7.50 5.76
C LYS A 2 -4.60 7.10 7.06
N LEU A 3 -4.66 5.82 7.40
CA LEU A 3 -4.05 5.27 8.62
C LEU A 3 -2.97 4.25 8.27
N HIS A 4 -1.87 4.30 9.02
CA HIS A 4 -0.84 3.28 9.04
C HIS A 4 -0.83 2.60 10.41
N PRO A 5 -0.28 1.37 10.57
CA PRO A 5 -0.32 0.65 11.85
C PRO A 5 0.22 1.46 13.04
N TRP A 6 1.28 2.25 12.84
CA TRP A 6 1.85 3.09 13.90
C TRP A 6 0.93 4.24 14.35
N HIS A 7 -0.05 4.67 13.52
CA HIS A 7 -1.06 5.63 13.97
C HIS A 7 -1.99 4.99 15.01
N ILE A 8 -2.29 3.69 14.89
CA ILE A 8 -3.07 2.96 15.90
C ILE A 8 -2.27 2.85 17.19
N ASP A 9 -0.96 2.58 17.10
CA ASP A 9 -0.08 2.54 18.27
C ASP A 9 -0.13 3.87 19.03
N LEU A 10 0.00 4.99 18.32
CA LEU A 10 -0.05 6.34 18.90
C LEU A 10 -1.41 6.67 19.55
N LEU A 11 -2.51 6.35 18.85
CA LEU A 11 -3.87 6.59 19.35
C LEU A 11 -4.22 5.68 20.54
N SER A 12 -3.60 4.51 20.65
CA SER A 12 -3.82 3.60 21.77
C SER A 12 -3.12 4.03 23.07
N THR A 13 -2.07 4.86 22.98
CA THR A 13 -1.27 5.28 24.14
C THR A 13 -1.68 6.62 24.78
N ALA A 14 -2.39 7.49 24.05
CA ALA A 14 -2.74 8.83 24.54
C ALA A 14 -4.26 9.02 24.52
N GLU A 15 -4.94 8.73 25.64
CA GLU A 15 -6.34 9.07 26.03
C GLU A 15 -7.46 9.12 24.94
N GLY A 16 -7.25 8.55 23.76
CA GLY A 16 -8.07 8.80 22.58
C GLY A 16 -8.12 7.58 21.68
N ALA A 17 -8.86 6.55 22.14
CA ALA A 17 -9.17 5.38 21.34
C ALA A 17 -9.62 5.80 19.93
N VAL A 18 -9.30 5.02 18.90
CA VAL A 18 -9.78 5.24 17.53
C VAL A 18 -11.29 5.51 17.49
N ALA A 19 -12.05 4.88 18.39
CA ALA A 19 -13.49 5.08 18.57
C ALA A 19 -13.88 6.49 19.07
N ALA A 20 -13.04 7.15 19.87
CA ALA A 20 -13.25 8.51 20.33
C ALA A 20 -13.01 9.53 19.21
N ALA A 21 -11.98 9.32 18.40
CA ALA A 21 -11.68 10.18 17.25
C ALA A 21 -12.64 9.94 16.07
N PHE A 22 -13.13 8.70 15.91
CA PHE A 22 -14.05 8.30 14.84
C PHE A 22 -15.18 7.44 15.41
N PRO A 23 -16.30 8.05 15.83
CA PRO A 23 -17.47 7.30 16.24
C PRO A 23 -18.02 6.47 15.07
N SER A 24 -18.11 5.15 15.24
CA SER A 24 -18.58 4.19 14.20
C SER A 24 -17.80 4.25 12.87
N PRO A 25 -16.49 3.96 12.87
CA PRO A 25 -15.68 4.08 11.67
C PRO A 25 -15.98 2.97 10.65
N ARG A 26 -16.03 3.36 9.38
CA ARG A 26 -15.99 2.42 8.25
C ARG A 26 -14.56 2.31 7.74
N PHE A 27 -14.11 1.09 7.45
CA PHE A 27 -12.74 0.82 7.06
C PHE A 27 -12.66 0.41 5.59
N VAL A 28 -11.82 1.12 4.84
CA VAL A 28 -11.38 0.72 3.50
C VAL A 28 -9.93 0.29 3.60
N ARG A 29 -9.62 -0.93 3.17
CA ARG A 29 -8.28 -1.49 3.21
C ARG A 29 -7.69 -1.51 1.80
N LEU A 30 -6.74 -0.61 1.56
CA LEU A 30 -5.95 -0.59 0.33
C LEU A 30 -4.75 -1.53 0.47
N ILE A 31 -4.65 -2.52 -0.41
CA ILE A 31 -3.48 -3.40 -0.52
C ILE A 31 -2.87 -3.30 -1.91
N ARG A 32 -1.61 -3.70 -2.05
CA ARG A 32 -0.98 -3.95 -3.35
C ARG A 32 -0.69 -5.44 -3.43
N GLN A 33 -1.16 -6.09 -4.49
CA GLN A 33 -1.00 -7.55 -4.62
C GLN A 33 0.45 -7.92 -4.96
N ASP A 34 1.10 -7.09 -5.79
CA ASP A 34 2.50 -7.27 -6.16
C ASP A 34 3.45 -6.75 -5.07
N LEU A 35 3.72 -7.59 -4.07
CA LEU A 35 4.56 -7.24 -2.91
C LEU A 35 6.00 -6.91 -3.31
N LEU A 36 6.60 -7.68 -4.23
CA LEU A 36 7.95 -7.41 -4.74
C LEU A 36 8.00 -6.08 -5.49
N GLY A 37 7.02 -5.82 -6.36
CA GLY A 37 6.93 -4.54 -7.04
C GLY A 37 6.68 -3.37 -6.09
N GLN A 38 5.97 -3.59 -4.98
CA GLN A 38 5.83 -2.59 -3.92
C GLN A 38 7.15 -2.33 -3.21
N ALA A 39 7.92 -3.38 -2.91
CA ALA A 39 9.21 -3.25 -2.23
C ALA A 39 10.24 -2.52 -3.07
N ILE A 40 10.37 -2.87 -4.36
CA ILE A 40 11.26 -2.19 -5.31
C ILE A 40 10.86 -0.71 -5.45
N SER A 41 9.57 -0.44 -5.60
CA SER A 41 9.06 0.93 -5.68
C SER A 41 9.36 1.74 -4.43
N LEU A 42 9.25 1.14 -3.24
CA LEU A 42 9.55 1.82 -1.97
C LEU A 42 11.04 2.04 -1.77
N LEU A 43 11.90 1.09 -2.15
CA LEU A 43 13.34 1.26 -2.10
C LEU A 43 13.78 2.45 -2.96
N ARG A 44 13.29 2.50 -4.22
CA ARG A 44 13.56 3.62 -5.13
C ARG A 44 13.09 4.94 -4.51
N ALA A 45 11.84 5.02 -4.05
CA ALA A 45 11.31 6.24 -3.44
C ALA A 45 12.11 6.70 -2.21
N ARG A 46 12.59 5.78 -1.37
CA ARG A 46 13.46 6.08 -0.21
C ARG A 46 14.82 6.64 -0.63
N GLN A 47 15.39 6.16 -1.73
CA GLN A 47 16.70 6.60 -2.23
C GLN A 47 16.63 7.92 -3.00
N THR A 48 15.58 8.12 -3.78
CA THR A 48 15.43 9.29 -4.66
C THR A 48 14.68 10.46 -4.01
N GLY A 49 14.04 10.23 -2.86
CA GLY A 49 13.13 11.20 -2.22
C GLY A 49 11.79 11.36 -2.94
N SER A 50 11.59 10.69 -4.07
CA SER A 50 10.39 10.84 -4.92
C SER A 50 9.37 9.74 -4.62
N TYR A 51 8.33 10.10 -3.87
CA TYR A 51 7.19 9.22 -3.55
C TYR A 51 6.02 9.37 -4.54
N HIS A 52 6.08 10.35 -5.45
CA HIS A 52 5.02 10.69 -6.40
C HIS A 52 5.60 10.96 -7.80
N SER A 53 4.86 10.62 -8.86
CA SER A 53 5.29 10.71 -10.28
C SER A 53 5.73 12.09 -10.74
N HIS A 54 5.40 13.11 -9.96
CA HIS A 54 5.62 14.52 -10.32
C HIS A 54 6.87 15.11 -9.65
N ILE A 55 7.61 14.34 -8.86
CA ILE A 55 8.85 14.78 -8.21
C ILE A 55 10.04 14.22 -9.00
N GLN A 56 10.89 15.13 -9.49
CA GLN A 56 12.10 14.79 -10.22
C GLN A 56 13.09 14.08 -9.27
N GLU A 57 13.65 12.96 -9.74
CA GLU A 57 14.56 12.14 -8.92
C GLU A 57 15.85 12.94 -8.61
N GLU A 58 16.16 13.12 -7.33
CA GLU A 58 17.35 13.88 -6.91
C GLU A 58 18.65 13.07 -7.10
N LYS A 59 18.55 11.74 -7.04
CA LYS A 59 19.67 10.79 -7.12
C LYS A 59 19.25 9.51 -7.85
N PRO A 60 20.16 8.85 -8.58
CA PRO A 60 19.87 7.56 -9.17
C PRO A 60 19.65 6.51 -8.07
N ALA A 61 18.59 5.72 -8.23
CA ALA A 61 18.34 4.59 -7.34
C ALA A 61 19.29 3.42 -7.65
N THR A 62 19.76 2.72 -6.61
CA THR A 62 20.69 1.59 -6.70
C THR A 62 20.04 0.32 -6.18
N TYR A 63 20.19 -0.78 -6.92
CA TYR A 63 19.69 -2.10 -6.54
C TYR A 63 20.38 -2.61 -5.28
N ASP A 64 19.59 -3.08 -4.31
CA ASP A 64 20.07 -3.73 -3.10
C ASP A 64 19.09 -4.83 -2.68
N ALA A 65 19.50 -6.09 -2.86
CA ALA A 65 18.68 -7.25 -2.54
C ALA A 65 18.34 -7.34 -1.04
N ASN A 66 19.29 -7.01 -0.15
CA ASN A 66 19.07 -7.08 1.29
C ASN A 66 18.07 -5.99 1.74
N ALA A 67 18.15 -4.80 1.14
CA ALA A 67 17.18 -3.74 1.41
C ALA A 67 15.78 -4.12 0.92
N ILE A 68 15.68 -4.77 -0.24
CA ILE A 68 14.40 -5.31 -0.75
C ILE A 68 13.85 -6.37 0.22
N ASP A 69 14.66 -7.31 0.72
CA ASP A 69 14.25 -8.29 1.73
C ASP A 69 13.71 -7.63 3.00
N GLY A 70 14.42 -6.63 3.51
CA GLY A 70 13.99 -5.85 4.67
C GLY A 70 12.62 -5.21 4.45
N ILE A 71 12.42 -4.59 3.29
CA ILE A 71 11.15 -3.95 2.94
C ILE A 71 10.03 -4.98 2.79
N ILE A 72 10.27 -6.13 2.14
CA ILE A 72 9.29 -7.21 2.02
C ILE A 72 8.83 -7.67 3.40
N ARG A 73 9.77 -7.90 4.33
CA ARG A 73 9.45 -8.28 5.72
C ARG A 73 8.62 -7.21 6.44
N ASP A 74 8.98 -5.94 6.29
CA ASP A 74 8.23 -4.83 6.90
C ASP A 74 6.81 -4.71 6.34
N LEU A 75 6.66 -4.80 5.02
CA LEU A 75 5.36 -4.77 4.36
C LEU A 75 4.47 -5.95 4.78
N SER A 76 5.03 -7.16 4.81
CA SER A 76 4.34 -8.38 5.27
C SER A 76 3.88 -8.26 6.72
N ARG A 77 4.76 -7.79 7.61
CA ARG A 77 4.43 -7.56 9.02
C ARG A 77 3.30 -6.54 9.17
N ASN A 78 3.39 -5.41 8.47
CA ASN A 78 2.36 -4.37 8.52
C ASN A 78 1.01 -4.86 7.97
N ARG A 79 1.02 -5.69 6.92
CA ARG A 79 -0.19 -6.33 6.40
C ARG A 79 -0.82 -7.23 7.45
N ALA A 80 -0.05 -8.12 8.05
CA ALA A 80 -0.50 -9.04 9.10
C ALA A 80 -1.04 -8.30 10.33
N ARG A 81 -0.41 -7.18 10.74
CA ARG A 81 -0.91 -6.34 11.84
C ARG A 81 -2.33 -5.83 11.58
N TRP A 82 -2.64 -5.44 10.35
CA TRP A 82 -4.01 -5.06 9.98
C TRP A 82 -4.96 -6.24 9.98
N ASP A 83 -4.55 -7.41 9.45
CA ASP A 83 -5.36 -8.64 9.52
C ASP A 83 -5.76 -8.96 10.96
N MET A 84 -4.78 -8.96 11.87
CA MET A 84 -5.00 -9.21 13.29
C MET A 84 -5.86 -8.13 13.94
N TYR A 85 -5.72 -6.86 13.55
CA TYR A 85 -6.53 -5.77 14.09
C TYR A 85 -8.01 -5.96 13.73
N PHE A 86 -8.31 -6.16 12.45
CA PHE A 86 -9.68 -6.35 11.96
C PHE A 86 -10.34 -7.60 12.54
N ALA A 87 -9.59 -8.71 12.63
CA ALA A 87 -10.07 -9.93 13.27
C ALA A 87 -10.42 -9.72 14.75
N ARG A 88 -9.57 -8.98 15.50
CA ARG A 88 -9.81 -8.68 16.93
C ARG A 88 -11.03 -7.82 17.19
N ILE A 89 -11.36 -6.91 16.28
CA ILE A 89 -12.54 -6.03 16.42
C ILE A 89 -13.78 -6.54 15.69
N GLY A 90 -13.71 -7.72 15.05
CA GLY A 90 -14.84 -8.33 14.34
C GLY A 90 -15.30 -7.55 13.09
N VAL A 91 -14.40 -6.76 12.47
CA VAL A 91 -14.74 -5.91 11.32
C VAL A 91 -14.19 -6.51 10.03
N ILE A 92 -15.02 -6.57 9.00
CA ILE A 92 -14.59 -6.87 7.62
C ILE A 92 -14.47 -5.53 6.87
N PRO A 93 -13.26 -5.05 6.54
CA PRO A 93 -13.09 -3.82 5.79
C PRO A 93 -13.46 -4.02 4.31
N LEU A 94 -13.86 -2.95 3.63
CA LEU A 94 -13.92 -2.95 2.16
C LEU A 94 -12.51 -3.10 1.61
N LEU A 95 -12.22 -4.20 0.93
CA LEU A 95 -10.92 -4.42 0.30
C LEU A 95 -10.87 -3.72 -1.06
N VAL A 96 -9.78 -2.98 -1.28
CA VAL A 96 -9.44 -2.35 -2.55
C VAL A 96 -7.99 -2.67 -2.86
N THR A 97 -7.71 -3.04 -4.10
CA THR A 97 -6.34 -3.24 -4.55
C THR A 97 -5.83 -2.02 -5.30
N TYR A 98 -4.53 -1.76 -5.19
CA TYR A 98 -3.85 -0.75 -5.98
C TYR A 98 -4.00 -1.02 -7.47
N GLU A 99 -3.96 -2.29 -7.87
CA GLU A 99 -4.13 -2.73 -9.24
C GLU A 99 -5.51 -2.38 -9.80
N GLU A 100 -6.59 -2.69 -9.09
CA GLU A 100 -7.95 -2.25 -9.47
C GLU A 100 -8.03 -0.72 -9.58
N LEU A 101 -7.43 -0.01 -8.63
CA LEU A 101 -7.44 1.45 -8.60
C LEU A 101 -6.66 2.07 -9.78
N CYS A 102 -5.68 1.36 -10.34
CA CYS A 102 -4.97 1.78 -11.55
C CYS A 102 -5.75 1.48 -12.84
N THR A 103 -6.53 0.39 -12.86
CA THR A 103 -7.25 -0.06 -14.06
C THR A 103 -8.63 0.58 -14.18
N ASP A 104 -9.33 0.75 -13.06
CA ASP A 104 -10.69 1.30 -12.98
C ASP A 104 -10.83 2.19 -11.74
N THR A 105 -10.18 3.35 -11.78
CA THR A 105 -10.27 4.34 -10.71
C THR A 105 -11.72 4.70 -10.40
N PHE A 106 -12.55 4.89 -11.42
CA PHE A 106 -13.95 5.32 -11.26
C PHE A 106 -14.76 4.25 -10.54
N GLY A 107 -14.75 3.01 -11.01
CA GLY A 107 -15.51 1.91 -10.39
C GLY A 107 -15.08 1.66 -8.95
N VAL A 108 -13.77 1.76 -8.65
CA VAL A 108 -13.27 1.66 -7.27
C VAL A 108 -13.79 2.80 -6.39
N LEU A 109 -13.75 4.04 -6.88
CA LEU A 109 -14.25 5.20 -6.13
C LEU A 109 -15.77 5.12 -5.90
N THR A 110 -16.54 4.69 -6.90
CA THR A 110 -17.97 4.42 -6.75
C THR A 110 -18.24 3.36 -5.69
N ARG A 111 -17.48 2.26 -5.70
CA ARG A 111 -17.61 1.17 -4.71
C ARG A 111 -17.30 1.65 -3.29
N ILE A 112 -16.29 2.50 -3.13
CA ILE A 112 -15.97 3.15 -1.84
C ILE A 112 -17.11 4.08 -1.42
N ALA A 113 -17.61 4.93 -2.32
CA ALA A 113 -18.70 5.86 -2.01
C ALA A 113 -19.96 5.11 -1.55
N THR A 114 -20.39 4.09 -2.28
CA THR A 114 -21.53 3.24 -1.91
C THR A 114 -21.32 2.59 -0.54
N PHE A 115 -20.11 2.07 -0.26
CA PHE A 115 -19.78 1.52 1.06
C PHE A 115 -19.85 2.58 2.17
N MET A 116 -19.56 3.84 1.85
CA MET A 116 -19.71 4.99 2.75
C MET A 116 -21.15 5.55 2.80
N GLY A 117 -22.10 4.99 2.05
CA GLY A 117 -23.48 5.48 1.96
C GLY A 117 -23.61 6.77 1.14
N GLU A 118 -22.59 7.08 0.34
CA GLU A 118 -22.50 8.26 -0.51
C GLU A 118 -22.69 7.87 -1.98
N THR A 119 -22.97 8.86 -2.82
CA THR A 119 -23.02 8.71 -4.28
C THR A 119 -21.95 9.56 -4.93
N VAL A 120 -21.22 8.99 -5.89
CA VAL A 120 -20.23 9.70 -6.70
C VAL A 120 -20.69 9.70 -8.15
N HIS A 121 -20.71 10.87 -8.77
CA HIS A 121 -21.01 11.02 -10.18
C HIS A 121 -19.73 11.16 -11.00
N HIS A 122 -19.75 10.70 -12.25
CA HIS A 122 -18.59 10.81 -13.15
C HIS A 122 -18.11 12.26 -13.32
N LYS A 123 -19.03 13.23 -13.30
CA LYS A 123 -18.72 14.66 -13.36
C LYS A 123 -17.82 15.13 -12.19
N ASP A 124 -17.92 14.49 -11.03
CA ASP A 124 -17.18 14.87 -9.82
C ASP A 124 -15.71 14.40 -9.88
N LEU A 125 -15.41 13.50 -10.81
CA LEU A 125 -14.08 12.91 -11.02
C LEU A 125 -13.40 13.42 -12.29
N VAL A 126 -14.04 14.32 -13.03
CA VAL A 126 -13.48 14.96 -14.23
C VAL A 126 -12.24 15.77 -13.82
N GLY A 127 -11.09 15.43 -14.40
CA GLY A 127 -9.81 16.09 -14.12
C GLY A 127 -8.95 15.41 -13.05
N MET A 128 -9.44 14.38 -12.36
CA MET A 128 -8.57 13.55 -11.52
C MET A 128 -7.68 12.68 -12.41
N LEU A 129 -6.36 12.86 -12.29
CA LEU A 129 -5.41 12.01 -13.00
C LEU A 129 -5.50 10.59 -12.45
N PRO A 130 -5.67 9.56 -13.31
CA PRO A 130 -5.66 8.18 -12.85
C PRO A 130 -4.31 7.86 -12.22
N ILE A 131 -4.34 7.07 -11.15
CA ILE A 131 -3.11 6.57 -10.53
C ILE A 131 -2.42 5.68 -11.56
N ARG A 132 -1.29 6.13 -12.08
CA ARG A 132 -0.51 5.36 -13.05
C ARG A 132 0.52 4.50 -12.34
N LYS A 133 0.57 3.22 -12.71
CA LYS A 133 1.62 2.30 -12.27
C LYS A 133 2.98 2.75 -12.81
N GLN A 134 3.89 3.09 -11.90
CA GLN A 134 5.26 3.52 -12.24
C GLN A 134 6.19 2.32 -12.42
N ALA A 135 5.87 1.41 -13.33
CA ALA A 135 6.82 0.37 -13.73
C ALA A 135 7.68 0.91 -14.88
N ASN A 136 8.95 1.23 -14.59
CA ASN A 136 9.95 1.54 -15.61
C ASN A 136 10.84 0.31 -15.88
N SER A 137 11.64 0.36 -16.96
CA SER A 137 12.57 -0.72 -17.34
C SER A 137 13.50 -1.13 -16.20
N GLN A 138 13.98 -0.16 -15.42
CA GLN A 138 14.82 -0.41 -14.25
C GLN A 138 14.12 -1.23 -13.16
N SER A 139 12.83 -0.95 -12.88
CA SER A 139 12.06 -1.71 -11.90
C SER A 139 11.83 -3.16 -12.35
N TRP A 140 11.72 -3.40 -13.66
CA TRP A 140 11.65 -4.75 -14.24
C TRP A 140 12.99 -5.49 -14.14
N GLU A 141 14.09 -4.83 -14.48
CA GLU A 141 15.44 -5.40 -14.33
C GLU A 141 15.72 -5.82 -12.88
N TRP A 142 15.40 -4.96 -11.91
CA TRP A 142 15.58 -5.26 -10.49
C TRP A 142 14.72 -6.44 -10.04
N ARG A 143 13.50 -6.56 -10.58
CA ARG A 143 12.61 -7.69 -10.28
C ARG A 143 13.22 -9.00 -10.76
N GLU A 144 13.64 -9.05 -12.02
CA GLU A 144 14.26 -10.24 -12.60
C GLU A 144 15.54 -10.63 -11.86
N ARG A 145 16.39 -9.63 -11.57
CA ARG A 145 17.62 -9.83 -10.81
C ARG A 145 17.34 -10.38 -9.41
N TYR A 146 16.39 -9.79 -8.68
CA TYR A 146 16.02 -10.24 -7.34
C TYR A 146 15.50 -11.68 -7.35
N VAL A 147 14.59 -12.02 -8.27
CA VAL A 147 14.07 -13.40 -8.37
C VAL A 147 15.19 -14.39 -8.71
N ARG A 148 16.15 -14.02 -9.55
CA ARG A 148 17.32 -14.86 -9.87
C ARG A 148 18.24 -15.07 -8.66
N GLU A 149 18.47 -14.03 -7.87
CA GLU A 149 19.40 -14.06 -6.72
C GLU A 149 18.79 -14.68 -5.46
N ARG A 150 17.48 -14.48 -5.23
CA ARG A 150 16.79 -14.80 -3.97
C ARG A 150 15.64 -15.80 -4.11
N GLY A 151 15.18 -16.07 -5.32
CA GLY A 151 14.10 -17.02 -5.57
C GLY A 151 14.57 -18.45 -5.33
N ASP A 152 14.12 -19.05 -4.22
CA ASP A 152 14.32 -20.46 -3.92
C ASP A 152 13.00 -21.05 -3.41
N ILE A 153 12.46 -22.01 -4.15
CA ILE A 153 11.20 -22.69 -3.80
C ILE A 153 11.30 -23.51 -2.52
N ASN A 154 12.51 -23.88 -2.09
CA ASN A 154 12.75 -24.68 -0.90
C ASN A 154 13.02 -23.82 0.35
N TYR A 155 13.09 -22.49 0.19
CA TYR A 155 13.33 -21.57 1.29
C TYR A 155 12.05 -20.79 1.62
N LEU A 156 11.63 -20.89 2.88
CA LEU A 156 10.60 -20.06 3.49
C LEU A 156 11.19 -19.41 4.74
N ASP A 157 10.97 -18.10 4.89
CA ASP A 157 11.44 -17.37 6.07
C ASP A 157 10.95 -18.04 7.36
N ARG A 158 11.87 -18.27 8.30
CA ARG A 158 11.56 -18.85 9.61
C ARG A 158 10.89 -17.79 10.49
N MET A 159 9.85 -18.18 11.21
CA MET A 159 9.11 -17.34 12.16
C MET A 159 9.87 -17.11 13.46
#